data_AF-A0A9D5JX30-F1
#
_entry.id   AF-A0A9D5JX30-F1
#
_cell.length_a   1.000
_cell.length_b   1.000
_cell.length_c   1.000
_cell.angle_alpha   90.00
_cell.angle_beta   90.00
_cell.angle_gamma   90.00
#
_symmetry.space_group_name_H-M   'P 1'
#
loop_
_entity.id
_entity.type
_entity.pdbx_description
1 polymer ?
#
loop_
_entity_poly.entity_id
_entity_poly.type
_entity_poly.pdbx_seq_one_letter_code
_entity_poly.pdbx_strand_id
1 'polypeptide(L)'
;MSPTLTRSDVLTLEEVAEYLRIPTDLVERQASRGQIPGRKIEDTWRFLKAAIDDWLRSHDSRDILLQQAGALADDESLPELRAAIYADRGRPETEEATFL
;
A
#
# COMPACT_ATOMS: atom_id res chain seq x y z
N MET A 1 12.94 -1.97 -23.31
CA MET A 1 13.73 -3.01 -22.61
C MET A 1 12.75 -3.87 -21.85
N SER A 2 12.53 -5.10 -22.29
CA SER A 2 11.70 -6.07 -21.55
C SER A 2 12.50 -6.52 -20.32
N PRO A 3 11.92 -6.52 -19.11
CA PRO A 3 12.60 -7.13 -17.97
C PRO A 3 12.65 -8.63 -18.20
N THR A 4 13.85 -9.15 -18.45
CA THR A 4 14.12 -10.58 -18.48
C THR A 4 14.00 -11.08 -17.05
N LEU A 5 12.86 -11.69 -16.70
CA LEU A 5 12.68 -12.31 -15.39
C LEU A 5 13.70 -13.43 -15.24
N THR A 6 14.71 -13.20 -14.43
CA THR A 6 15.70 -14.23 -14.08
C THR A 6 15.07 -15.10 -13.00
N ARG A 7 15.43 -16.38 -12.93
CA ARG A 7 14.87 -17.34 -11.95
C ARG A 7 14.96 -16.85 -10.48
N SER A 8 15.81 -15.86 -10.21
CA SER A 8 16.04 -15.19 -8.92
C SER A 8 14.96 -14.19 -8.50
N ASP A 9 13.96 -13.90 -9.35
CA ASP A 9 12.94 -12.87 -9.07
C ASP A 9 11.75 -13.40 -8.25
N VAL A 10 11.64 -14.72 -8.08
CA VAL A 10 10.59 -15.37 -7.29
C VAL A 10 11.22 -16.09 -6.10
N LEU A 11 10.79 -15.72 -4.90
CA LEU A 11 11.25 -16.26 -3.63
C LEU A 11 10.26 -17.29 -3.07
N THR A 12 10.78 -18.28 -2.34
CA THR A 12 9.99 -19.18 -1.49
C THR A 12 9.66 -18.56 -0.15
N LEU A 13 8.87 -19.26 0.66
CA LEU A 13 8.52 -18.83 2.01
C LEU A 13 9.76 -18.69 2.91
N GLU A 14 10.68 -19.65 2.82
CA GLU A 14 11.92 -19.69 3.59
C GLU A 14 12.86 -18.56 3.16
N GLU A 15 12.98 -18.32 1.85
CA GLU A 15 13.81 -17.24 1.31
C GLU A 15 13.26 -15.87 1.72
N VAL A 16 11.95 -15.67 1.75
CA VAL A 16 11.34 -14.43 2.28
C VAL A 16 11.56 -14.30 3.79
N ALA A 17 11.47 -15.39 4.55
CA ALA A 17 11.74 -15.39 5.98
C ALA A 17 13.18 -14.94 6.28
N GLU A 18 14.15 -15.47 5.53
CA GLU A 18 15.54 -15.06 5.61
C GLU A 18 15.73 -13.60 5.17
N TYR A 19 15.10 -13.21 4.06
CA TYR A 19 15.18 -11.86 3.51
C TYR A 19 14.65 -10.79 4.46
N LEU A 20 13.48 -11.02 5.05
CA LEU A 20 12.83 -10.13 6.01
C LEU A 20 13.37 -10.29 7.44
N ARG A 21 14.21 -11.31 7.69
CA ARG A 21 14.75 -11.68 9.00
C ARG A 21 13.67 -11.91 10.06
N ILE A 22 12.61 -12.62 9.68
CA ILE A 22 11.51 -12.98 10.58
C ILE A 22 11.23 -14.49 10.51
N PRO A 23 10.56 -15.09 11.53
CA PRO A 23 10.25 -16.52 11.50
C PRO A 23 9.36 -16.90 10.31
N THR A 24 9.61 -18.06 9.71
CA THR A 24 8.85 -18.59 8.57
C THR A 24 7.33 -18.67 8.84
N ASP A 25 6.94 -19.13 10.03
CA ASP A 25 5.52 -19.19 10.45
C ASP A 25 4.85 -17.81 10.46
N LEU A 26 5.61 -16.75 10.76
CA LEU A 26 5.10 -15.39 10.73
C LEU A 26 4.88 -14.95 9.28
N VAL A 27 5.82 -15.22 8.39
CA VAL A 27 5.66 -14.93 6.94
C VAL A 27 4.41 -15.62 6.41
N GLU A 28 4.22 -16.90 6.71
CA GLU A 28 3.06 -17.66 6.24
C GLU A 28 1.74 -17.07 6.72
N ARG A 29 1.65 -16.76 8.03
CA ARG A 29 0.45 -16.13 8.60
C ARG A 29 0.17 -14.76 7.97
N GLN A 30 1.20 -13.95 7.76
CA GLN A 30 1.04 -12.61 7.19
C GLN A 30 0.68 -12.67 5.70
N ALA A 31 1.29 -13.58 4.94
CA ALA A 31 0.94 -13.83 3.54
C ALA A 31 -0.51 -14.33 3.41
N SER A 32 -0.94 -15.26 4.29
CA SER A 32 -2.32 -15.77 4.33
C SER A 32 -3.35 -14.69 4.65
N ARG A 33 -2.95 -13.65 5.40
CA ARG A 33 -3.77 -12.48 5.73
C ARG A 33 -3.66 -11.36 4.68
N GLY A 34 -2.87 -11.55 3.62
CA GLY A 34 -2.63 -10.54 2.59
C GLY A 34 -1.76 -9.35 3.03
N GLN A 35 -1.11 -9.43 4.20
CA GLN A 35 -0.23 -8.37 4.71
C GLN A 35 1.17 -8.40 4.07
N ILE A 36 1.59 -9.55 3.56
CA ILE A 36 2.80 -9.69 2.73
C ILE A 36 2.35 -10.06 1.32
N PRO A 37 2.82 -9.35 0.27
CA PRO A 37 2.43 -9.63 -1.10
C PRO A 37 3.01 -10.97 -1.57
N GLY A 38 2.16 -11.98 -1.70
CA GLY A 38 2.54 -13.31 -2.17
C GLY A 38 1.34 -14.05 -2.76
N ARG A 39 1.62 -15.09 -3.53
CA ARG A 39 0.58 -15.96 -4.10
C ARG A 39 0.83 -17.40 -3.68
N LYS A 40 -0.21 -18.05 -3.15
CA LYS A 40 -0.21 -19.50 -2.95
C LYS A 40 -0.57 -20.17 -4.28
N ILE A 41 0.33 -21.02 -4.77
CA ILE A 41 0.14 -21.82 -5.99
C ILE A 41 0.17 -23.27 -5.53
N GLU A 42 -0.97 -23.95 -5.66
CA GLU A 42 -1.22 -25.25 -5.03
C GLU A 42 -0.96 -25.18 -3.52
N ASP A 43 0.14 -25.78 -3.05
CA ASP A 43 0.52 -25.81 -1.63
C ASP A 43 1.86 -25.12 -1.35
N THR A 44 2.35 -24.30 -2.27
CA THR A 44 3.58 -23.55 -2.07
C THR A 44 3.38 -22.06 -2.27
N TRP A 45 3.99 -21.27 -1.40
CA TRP A 45 4.04 -19.83 -1.56
C TRP A 45 5.09 -19.39 -2.58
N ARG A 46 4.74 -18.37 -3.36
CA ARG A 46 5.63 -17.68 -4.29
C ARG A 46 5.52 -16.19 -4.06
N PHE A 47 6.66 -15.54 -3.89
CA PHE A 47 6.74 -14.12 -3.63
C PHE A 47 7.61 -13.48 -4.70
N LEU A 48 7.12 -12.41 -5.34
CA LEU A 48 7.98 -11.66 -6.25
C LEU A 48 8.90 -10.77 -5.40
N LYS A 49 10.21 -10.89 -5.58
CA LYS A 49 11.17 -10.07 -4.84
C LYS A 49 10.88 -8.58 -5.00
N ALA A 50 10.58 -8.15 -6.23
CA ALA A 50 10.22 -6.76 -6.52
C ALA A 50 8.96 -6.29 -5.77
N ALA A 51 7.97 -7.17 -5.57
CA ALA A 51 6.77 -6.83 -4.82
C ALA A 51 7.05 -6.70 -3.31
N ILE A 52 7.92 -7.57 -2.77
CA ILE A 52 8.37 -7.47 -1.37
C ILE A 52 9.18 -6.19 -1.17
N ASP A 53 10.07 -5.85 -2.11
CA ASP A 53 10.86 -4.62 -2.07
C ASP A 53 9.98 -3.37 -2.12
N ASP A 54 8.95 -3.36 -2.96
CA ASP A 54 7.99 -2.25 -3.06
C ASP A 54 7.14 -2.13 -1.80
N TRP A 55 6.63 -3.25 -1.28
CA TRP A 55 5.88 -3.30 -0.03
C TRP A 55 6.69 -2.79 1.17
N LEU A 56 7.97 -3.13 1.26
CA LEU A 56 8.86 -2.60 2.30
C LEU A 56 9.03 -1.07 2.19
N ARG A 57 9.10 -0.54 0.98
CA ARG A 57 9.20 0.91 0.72
C ARG A 57 7.89 1.63 1.00
N SER A 58 6.77 0.97 0.75
CA SER A 58 5.42 1.52 0.89
C SER A 58 4.93 1.56 2.33
N HIS A 59 5.81 1.47 3.34
CA HIS A 59 5.43 1.48 4.75
C HIS A 59 4.43 2.60 5.05
N ASP A 60 3.27 2.14 5.51
CA ASP A 60 2.00 2.77 5.19
C ASP A 60 1.75 3.98 6.10
N SER A 61 2.17 5.15 5.64
CA SER A 61 1.70 6.41 6.21
C SER A 61 0.17 6.47 6.14
N ARG A 62 -0.48 5.71 5.24
CA ARG A 62 -1.93 5.67 5.08
C ARG A 62 -2.62 5.06 6.28
N ASP A 63 -2.13 4.00 6.90
CA ASP A 63 -2.79 3.41 8.09
C ASP A 63 -2.71 4.38 9.28
N ILE A 64 -1.56 5.06 9.44
CA ILE A 64 -1.41 6.16 10.42
C ILE A 64 -2.36 7.31 10.08
N LEU A 65 -2.41 7.74 8.82
CA LEU A 65 -3.28 8.82 8.35
C LEU A 65 -4.77 8.46 8.45
N LEU A 66 -5.15 7.21 8.20
CA LEU A 66 -6.54 6.71 8.29
C LEU A 66 -6.98 6.58 9.75
N GLN A 67 -6.09 6.15 10.64
CA GLN A 67 -6.34 6.20 12.09
C GLN A 67 -6.49 7.62 12.61
N GLN A 68 -5.79 8.59 12.01
CA GLN A 68 -5.88 10.01 12.33
C GLN A 68 -7.04 10.74 11.61
N ALA A 69 -7.58 10.17 10.53
CA ALA A 69 -8.60 10.81 9.71
C ALA A 69 -9.90 11.07 10.49
N GLY A 70 -10.25 10.21 11.46
CA GLY A 70 -11.40 10.44 12.34
C GLY A 70 -11.24 11.66 13.25
N ALA A 71 -10.02 11.93 13.73
CA ALA A 71 -9.74 13.09 14.57
C ALA A 71 -9.73 14.41 13.77
N LEU A 72 -9.47 14.34 12.46
CA LEU A 72 -9.50 15.51 11.58
C LEU A 72 -10.91 15.77 11.02
N ALA A 73 -11.75 14.75 10.84
CA ALA A 73 -13.09 14.88 10.24
C ALA A 73 -14.05 15.77 11.06
N ASP A 74 -13.87 15.86 12.38
CA ASP A 74 -14.66 16.73 13.26
C ASP A 74 -14.07 18.15 13.37
N ASP A 75 -13.01 18.48 12.62
CA ASP A 75 -12.40 19.80 12.61
C ASP A 75 -13.22 20.78 11.76
N GLU A 76 -13.87 21.74 12.44
CA GLU A 76 -14.73 22.78 11.84
C GLU A 76 -13.98 23.67 10.83
N SER A 77 -12.64 23.72 10.85
CA SER A 77 -11.82 24.53 9.95
C SER A 77 -11.49 23.85 8.61
N LEU A 78 -11.81 22.56 8.44
CA LEU A 78 -11.53 21.81 7.21
C LEU A 78 -12.10 22.41 5.93
N PRO A 79 -13.34 22.94 5.90
CA PRO A 79 -13.89 23.56 4.69
C PRO A 79 -13.08 24.76 4.20
N GLU A 80 -12.60 25.60 5.12
CA GLU A 80 -11.79 26.78 4.79
C GLU A 80 -10.41 26.39 4.28
N LEU A 81 -9.74 25.44 4.97
CA LEU A 81 -8.45 24.90 4.55
C LEU A 81 -8.52 24.25 3.17
N ARG A 82 -9.58 23.48 2.90
CA ARG A 82 -9.82 22.86 1.59
C ARG A 82 -9.99 23.92 0.51
N ALA A 83 -10.87 24.90 0.73
CA ALA A 83 -11.11 25.99 -0.21
C ALA A 83 -9.83 26.78 -0.53
N ALA A 84 -8.99 27.06 0.48
CA ALA A 84 -7.71 27.74 0.31
C ALA A 84 -6.72 26.92 -0.56
N ILE A 85 -6.61 25.61 -0.32
CA ILE A 85 -5.74 24.72 -1.10
C ILE A 85 -6.20 24.65 -2.58
N TYR A 86 -7.50 24.60 -2.83
CA TYR A 86 -8.05 24.59 -4.18
C TYR A 86 -7.85 25.92 -4.91
N ALA A 87 -8.03 27.05 -4.21
CA ALA A 87 -7.78 28.39 -4.74
C ALA A 87 -6.30 28.57 -5.14
N ASP A 88 -5.36 28.15 -4.30
CA ASP A 88 -3.91 28.21 -4.58
C ASP A 88 -3.51 27.32 -5.78
N ARG A 89 -4.19 26.18 -5.94
CA ARG A 89 -3.97 25.23 -7.06
C ARG A 89 -4.72 25.60 -8.34
N GLY A 90 -5.45 26.72 -8.37
CA GLY A 90 -6.15 27.22 -9.55
C GLY A 90 -7.29 26.32 -10.06
N ARG A 91 -7.86 25.47 -9.21
CA ARG A 91 -9.01 24.61 -9.54
C ARG A 91 -10.14 24.87 -8.53
N PRO A 92 -11.29 25.42 -8.93
CA PRO A 92 -12.41 25.57 -8.01
C PRO A 92 -12.97 24.19 -7.60
N GLU A 93 -13.39 24.06 -6.35
CA GLU A 93 -13.86 22.82 -5.74
C GLU A 93 -15.20 22.31 -6.33
N THR A 94 -15.95 23.16 -7.02
CA THR A 94 -17.27 22.82 -7.59
C THR A 94 -17.45 23.40 -8.98
N GLU A 95 -17.55 22.52 -9.97
CA GLU A 95 -18.67 22.62 -10.91
C GLU A 95 -19.67 21.56 -10.45
N GLU A 96 -20.70 21.97 -9.72
CA GLU A 96 -21.96 21.27 -9.84
C GLU A 96 -22.33 21.37 -11.31
N ALA A 97 -22.08 20.30 -12.07
CA ALA A 97 -22.73 20.12 -13.34
C ALA A 97 -24.23 20.01 -13.02
N THR A 98 -24.90 21.16 -13.01
CA THR A 98 -26.34 21.27 -13.21
C THR A 98 -26.62 20.60 -14.55
N PHE A 99 -26.82 19.30 -14.52
CA PHE A 99 -27.55 18.61 -15.57
C PHE A 99 -29.02 18.98 -15.36
N LEU A 100 -29.55 19.61 -16.41
CA LEU A 100 -30.88 20.22 -16.60
C LEU A 100 -32.05 19.49 -15.95
#